data_AF-A0A1G2D2Y8-F1
#
_entry.id   AF-A0A1G2D2Y8-F1
#
_cell.length_a   1.000
_cell.length_b   1.000
_cell.length_c   1.000
_cell.angle_alpha   90.00
_cell.angle_beta   90.00
_cell.angle_gamma   90.00
#
_symmetry.space_group_name_H-M   'P 1'
#
loop_
_entity.id
_entity.type
_entity.pdbx_description
1 polymer ?
#
loop_
_entity_poly.entity_id
_entity_poly.type
_entity_poly.pdbx_seq_one_letter_code
_entity_poly.pdbx_strand_id
1 'polypeptide(L)'
;MKSLEEAGNSEGNGFLSLGIASVPGEQIGVAEEVNQSLEARGRLEISRQKRYALPKEVVADLAHPHTKTGWFEYWKERLKDDPEANKLGWLGQKKMPTALFLLLQRLVRDRLENEKILEARMGIMQRLAKRLEDIDAHRDYPENEQRVRSTVFCDPQSGELYVMNDKGERFPFKLHDILPDADWGRYYRPNTDVPEQLWRKIRKRADIAEARAAIEKIYNDELADLEKINQTTTAFDGEWIEHEYVKGRNMGLHGVISERMAKNALHRLAASRRELGLKVESANIFEDAELKYDFKISVNVLRRGVATEPEGLSRAEYVTEKKAMGIQFAAGKGAGKSTQVNNAKKLLGTDRVRHLVKHQVDDIVLVKFDLDANRRYGQWLEEGKPPGGPERYMTKGQKKHLLQLVLAQPGSPSLSSPKVEQDAALSNVASIKKATVGTNIPNAVVQKVEVKELTHQEQAIRNLRKQLGLEP
;
A
#
# COMPACT_ATOMS: atom_id res chain seq x y z
N MET A 1 52.61 25.31 -10.32
CA MET A 1 52.80 26.69 -9.83
C MET A 1 52.38 26.73 -8.36
N LYS A 2 53.19 27.42 -7.54
CA LYS A 2 53.10 27.79 -6.09
C LYS A 2 51.66 27.95 -5.54
N SER A 3 51.30 27.77 -4.27
CA SER A 3 51.94 27.70 -2.92
C SER A 3 50.81 27.34 -1.91
N LEU A 4 50.98 26.43 -0.95
CA LEU A 4 51.25 26.69 0.49
C LEU A 4 50.42 27.81 1.14
N GLU A 5 49.60 27.49 2.16
CA GLU A 5 49.80 27.92 3.56
C GLU A 5 48.80 27.28 4.56
N GLU A 6 49.23 27.24 5.82
CA GLU A 6 48.75 26.40 6.92
C GLU A 6 47.89 27.16 7.96
N ALA A 7 47.34 26.35 8.89
CA ALA A 7 47.27 26.58 10.35
C ALA A 7 46.07 27.33 10.99
N GLY A 8 45.65 26.80 12.15
CA GLY A 8 45.10 27.61 13.25
C GLY A 8 44.03 26.99 14.14
N ASN A 9 44.42 26.29 15.21
CA ASN A 9 43.60 25.90 16.38
C ASN A 9 43.11 27.12 17.20
N SER A 10 42.00 27.00 17.95
CA SER A 10 41.96 27.24 19.41
C SER A 10 40.55 27.10 20.03
N GLU A 11 40.53 26.55 21.25
CA GLU A 11 39.42 26.39 22.18
C GLU A 11 39.06 27.70 22.92
N GLY A 12 37.85 27.76 23.51
CA GLY A 12 37.49 28.83 24.45
C GLY A 12 36.14 28.62 25.16
N ASN A 13 36.20 28.04 26.37
CA ASN A 13 35.13 27.99 27.38
C ASN A 13 34.81 29.39 27.94
N GLY A 14 33.54 29.64 28.31
CA GLY A 14 33.13 30.83 29.04
C GLY A 14 31.78 30.67 29.75
N PHE A 15 31.82 30.35 31.04
CA PHE A 15 30.71 30.23 31.99
C PHE A 15 30.64 31.53 32.83
N LEU A 16 29.48 32.18 32.98
CA LEU A 16 29.29 33.24 33.99
C LEU A 16 27.88 33.25 34.61
N SER A 17 27.85 32.73 35.85
CA SER A 17 27.29 33.23 37.11
C SER A 17 26.14 34.28 37.15
N LEU A 18 25.16 33.91 37.99
CA LEU A 18 24.08 34.69 38.63
C LEU A 18 24.54 35.91 39.44
N GLY A 19 23.64 36.90 39.55
CA GLY A 19 23.61 37.88 40.63
C GLY A 19 22.16 38.22 41.01
N ILE A 20 21.76 37.87 42.23
CA ILE A 20 20.48 38.26 42.86
C ILE A 20 20.79 39.37 43.86
N ALA A 21 20.08 40.49 43.75
CA ALA A 21 20.01 41.53 44.77
C ALA A 21 18.55 41.68 45.22
N SER A 22 18.33 41.71 46.53
CA SER A 22 17.04 41.86 47.20
C SER A 22 16.99 43.23 47.87
N VAL A 23 15.95 44.02 47.60
CA VAL A 23 15.57 45.27 48.30
C VAL A 23 14.03 45.38 48.30
N PRO A 24 13.40 45.96 49.34
CA PRO A 24 12.10 45.55 49.84
C PRO A 24 10.94 46.52 49.54
N GLY A 25 9.72 46.00 49.72
CA GLY A 25 8.57 46.78 50.19
C GLY A 25 7.70 47.46 49.13
N GLU A 26 6.65 46.76 48.67
CA GLU A 26 5.40 47.41 48.24
C GLU A 26 4.25 46.40 48.32
N GLN A 27 3.54 46.41 49.45
CA GLN A 27 2.24 45.76 49.59
C GLN A 27 1.18 46.72 49.06
N ILE A 28 0.92 46.70 47.75
CA ILE A 28 -0.35 47.05 47.06
C ILE A 28 -0.13 46.60 45.60
N GLY A 29 -0.73 45.48 45.19
CA GLY A 29 -0.56 44.99 43.81
C GLY A 29 -1.17 43.61 43.54
N VAL A 30 -1.36 42.79 44.58
CA VAL A 30 -1.90 41.43 44.42
C VAL A 30 -3.41 41.43 44.12
N ALA A 31 -4.16 42.48 44.48
CA ALA A 31 -5.60 42.53 44.22
C ALA A 31 -5.94 42.86 42.76
N GLU A 32 -5.10 43.63 42.05
CA GLU A 32 -5.39 44.11 40.70
C GLU A 32 -4.97 43.09 39.62
N GLU A 33 -3.87 42.36 39.86
CA GLU A 33 -3.44 41.22 39.01
C GLU A 33 -4.39 40.03 39.11
N VAL A 34 -4.99 39.77 40.29
CA VAL A 34 -6.01 38.73 40.46
C VAL A 34 -7.32 39.11 39.76
N ASN A 35 -7.68 40.39 39.72
CA ASN A 35 -8.89 40.86 39.05
C ASN A 35 -8.75 40.82 37.51
N GLN A 36 -7.59 41.20 36.97
CA GLN A 36 -7.31 41.07 35.53
C GLN A 36 -7.21 39.60 35.08
N SER A 37 -6.73 38.70 35.96
CA SER A 37 -6.70 37.24 35.74
C SER A 37 -8.09 36.59 35.76
N LEU A 38 -9.02 37.09 36.59
CA LEU A 38 -10.40 36.63 36.64
C LEU A 38 -11.24 37.14 35.47
N GLU A 39 -11.05 38.38 35.02
CA GLU A 39 -11.71 38.89 33.81
C GLU A 39 -11.17 38.22 32.53
N ALA A 40 -9.87 37.92 32.48
CA ALA A 40 -9.28 37.14 31.37
C ALA A 40 -9.78 35.69 31.35
N ARG A 41 -9.98 35.06 32.52
CA ARG A 41 -10.62 33.72 32.63
C ARG A 41 -12.11 33.76 32.29
N GLY A 42 -12.85 34.78 32.71
CA GLY A 42 -14.26 34.98 32.35
C GLY A 42 -14.46 35.17 30.84
N ARG A 43 -13.57 35.91 30.17
CA ARG A 43 -13.59 36.08 28.70
C ARG A 43 -13.16 34.80 27.95
N LEU A 44 -12.28 33.97 28.51
CA LEU A 44 -11.91 32.64 27.99
C LEU A 44 -13.03 31.59 28.15
N GLU A 45 -13.84 31.69 29.21
CA GLU A 45 -14.97 30.78 29.45
C GLU A 45 -16.19 31.13 28.58
N ILE A 46 -16.48 32.43 28.40
CA ILE A 46 -17.54 32.92 27.50
C ILE A 46 -17.18 32.68 26.02
N SER A 47 -15.90 32.71 25.65
CA SER A 47 -15.44 32.36 24.30
C SER A 47 -15.35 30.84 24.05
N ARG A 48 -15.20 30.00 25.09
CA ARG A 48 -15.35 28.53 25.00
C ARG A 48 -16.80 28.08 24.84
N GLN A 49 -17.77 28.81 25.38
CA GLN A 49 -19.19 28.53 25.17
C GLN A 49 -19.68 28.78 23.72
N LYS A 50 -18.93 29.55 22.91
CA LYS A 50 -19.29 29.85 21.51
C LYS A 50 -18.82 28.82 20.47
N ARG A 51 -18.23 27.67 20.85
CA ARG A 51 -17.72 26.66 19.89
C ARG A 51 -18.32 25.26 20.06
N TYR A 52 -19.64 25.18 20.15
CA TYR A 52 -20.38 23.93 19.95
C TYR A 52 -21.46 24.13 18.87
N ALA A 53 -21.05 24.57 17.68
CA ALA A 53 -21.94 24.53 16.52
C ALA A 53 -22.01 23.07 16.04
N LEU A 54 -23.01 22.34 16.52
CA LEU A 54 -23.37 21.02 16.01
C LEU A 54 -23.85 21.16 14.54
N PRO A 55 -23.74 20.10 13.71
CA PRO A 55 -24.31 20.07 12.38
C PRO A 55 -25.79 20.49 12.40
N LYS A 56 -26.26 21.19 11.36
CA LYS A 56 -27.62 21.76 11.34
C LYS A 56 -28.71 20.69 11.50
N GLU A 57 -28.45 19.45 11.08
CA GLU A 57 -29.38 18.33 11.27
C GLU A 57 -29.52 17.94 12.75
N VAL A 58 -28.45 18.04 13.53
CA VAL A 58 -28.42 17.76 14.98
C VAL A 58 -29.08 18.89 15.79
N VAL A 59 -29.04 20.12 15.27
CA VAL A 59 -29.70 21.29 15.88
C VAL A 59 -31.21 21.28 15.63
N ALA A 60 -31.66 20.73 14.49
CA ALA A 60 -33.09 20.62 14.16
C ALA A 60 -33.82 19.56 15.01
N ASP A 61 -33.15 18.48 15.41
CA ASP A 61 -33.72 17.39 16.19
C ASP A 61 -33.87 17.69 17.70
N LEU A 62 -33.33 18.82 18.21
CA LEU A 62 -33.27 19.10 19.64
C LEU A 62 -33.47 20.58 19.97
N ALA A 63 -34.55 20.89 20.66
CA ALA A 63 -34.84 22.24 21.14
C ALA A 63 -33.85 22.80 22.19
N HIS A 64 -32.77 22.09 22.59
CA HIS A 64 -31.83 22.55 23.63
C HIS A 64 -30.38 21.99 23.55
N PRO A 65 -29.52 22.38 22.57
CA PRO A 65 -28.13 21.90 22.51
C PRO A 65 -27.06 22.85 23.11
N HIS A 66 -27.43 23.97 23.73
CA HIS A 66 -26.45 24.99 24.13
C HIS A 66 -25.95 24.89 25.58
N THR A 67 -26.53 24.01 26.40
CA THR A 67 -26.14 23.84 27.81
C THR A 67 -25.42 22.51 28.01
N LYS A 68 -24.44 22.48 28.92
CA LYS A 68 -23.70 21.26 29.28
C LYS A 68 -24.64 20.12 29.70
N THR A 69 -25.75 20.46 30.36
CA THR A 69 -26.80 19.53 30.79
C THR A 69 -27.63 19.00 29.61
N GLY A 70 -28.02 19.86 28.66
CA GLY A 70 -28.77 19.42 27.47
C GLY A 70 -27.95 18.51 26.55
N TRP A 71 -26.67 18.83 26.35
CA TRP A 71 -25.73 17.97 25.61
C TRP A 71 -25.56 16.60 26.29
N PHE A 72 -25.53 16.57 27.61
CA PHE A 72 -25.41 15.35 28.39
C PHE A 72 -26.64 14.45 28.25
N GLU A 73 -27.85 14.99 28.49
CA GLU A 73 -29.09 14.22 28.38
C GLU A 73 -29.31 13.69 26.95
N TYR A 74 -28.91 14.46 25.93
CA TYR A 74 -28.94 14.01 24.53
C TYR A 74 -28.11 12.74 24.29
N TRP A 75 -26.84 12.75 24.70
CA TRP A 75 -25.98 11.58 24.51
C TRP A 75 -26.33 10.45 25.47
N LYS A 76 -26.87 10.76 26.65
CA LYS A 76 -27.44 9.78 27.58
C LYS A 76 -28.53 8.93 26.95
N GLU A 77 -29.47 9.58 26.29
CA GLU A 77 -30.57 8.86 25.61
C GLU A 77 -30.07 8.03 24.42
N ARG A 78 -29.13 8.57 23.62
CA ARG A 78 -28.57 7.88 22.44
C ARG A 78 -27.63 6.71 22.77
N LEU A 79 -26.99 6.75 23.94
CA LEU A 79 -26.01 5.75 24.38
C LEU A 79 -26.54 4.84 25.48
N LYS A 80 -27.83 4.92 25.84
CA LYS A 80 -28.42 4.07 26.89
C LYS A 80 -28.32 2.57 26.59
N ASP A 81 -28.30 2.22 25.31
CA ASP A 81 -28.18 0.83 24.83
C ASP A 81 -26.75 0.47 24.42
N ASP A 82 -25.79 1.40 24.56
CA ASP A 82 -24.39 1.17 24.20
C ASP A 82 -23.66 0.41 25.32
N PRO A 83 -23.10 -0.79 25.05
CA PRO A 83 -22.43 -1.60 26.08
C PRO A 83 -21.19 -0.93 26.69
N GLU A 84 -20.43 -0.16 25.90
CA GLU A 84 -19.24 0.56 26.36
C GLU A 84 -19.64 1.74 27.25
N ALA A 85 -20.68 2.47 26.84
CA ALA A 85 -21.23 3.54 27.65
C ALA A 85 -21.80 2.99 28.96
N ASN A 86 -22.52 1.86 28.92
CA ASN A 86 -23.10 1.24 30.11
C ASN A 86 -22.07 0.80 31.15
N LYS A 87 -20.87 0.38 30.72
CA LYS A 87 -19.74 0.10 31.63
C LYS A 87 -19.28 1.33 32.43
N LEU A 88 -19.56 2.55 31.98
CA LEU A 88 -19.20 3.79 32.69
C LEU A 88 -20.10 4.08 33.91
N GLY A 89 -21.17 3.31 34.15
CA GLY A 89 -21.97 3.41 35.38
C GLY A 89 -22.77 4.71 35.55
N TRP A 90 -23.01 5.42 34.45
CA TRP A 90 -23.54 6.79 34.41
C TRP A 90 -25.07 6.89 34.33
N LEU A 91 -25.77 5.82 33.91
CA LEU A 91 -27.23 5.80 33.69
C LEU A 91 -28.04 6.19 34.95
N GLY A 92 -27.50 5.97 36.15
CA GLY A 92 -28.16 6.27 37.42
C GLY A 92 -27.78 7.61 38.08
N GLN A 93 -26.87 8.40 37.51
CA GLN A 93 -26.35 9.60 38.19
C GLN A 93 -27.18 10.85 37.89
N LYS A 94 -27.60 11.58 38.94
CA LYS A 94 -28.32 12.87 38.85
C LYS A 94 -27.42 14.06 38.47
N LYS A 95 -26.11 13.97 38.75
CA LYS A 95 -25.09 14.94 38.36
C LYS A 95 -23.86 14.19 37.89
N MET A 96 -23.29 14.63 36.78
CA MET A 96 -22.15 13.96 36.17
C MET A 96 -20.84 14.50 36.75
N PRO A 97 -19.99 13.66 37.38
CA PRO A 97 -18.64 14.04 37.75
C PRO A 97 -17.84 14.50 36.52
N THR A 98 -16.97 15.49 36.68
CA THR A 98 -16.17 16.03 35.58
C THR A 98 -15.37 14.96 34.83
N ALA A 99 -14.82 13.97 35.56
CA ALA A 99 -14.11 12.84 34.94
C ALA A 99 -15.01 11.98 34.04
N LEU A 100 -16.23 11.70 34.48
CA LEU A 100 -17.22 10.95 33.73
C LEU A 100 -17.70 11.72 32.50
N PHE A 101 -17.85 13.04 32.62
CA PHE A 101 -18.16 13.93 31.51
C PHE A 101 -17.05 13.94 30.45
N LEU A 102 -15.78 13.97 30.85
CA LEU A 102 -14.64 13.88 29.93
C LEU A 102 -14.57 12.51 29.23
N LEU A 103 -14.89 11.42 29.93
CA LEU A 103 -14.96 10.08 29.36
C LEU A 103 -16.12 9.96 28.36
N LEU A 104 -17.30 10.49 28.68
CA LEU A 104 -18.42 10.54 27.74
C LEU A 104 -18.09 11.41 26.51
N GLN A 105 -17.48 12.58 26.71
CA GLN A 105 -17.02 13.41 25.60
C GLN A 105 -16.03 12.70 24.69
N ARG A 106 -15.16 11.86 25.26
CA ARG A 106 -14.26 11.01 24.49
C ARG A 106 -15.04 9.95 23.72
N LEU A 107 -15.88 9.16 24.38
CA LEU A 107 -16.67 8.09 23.74
C LEU A 107 -17.58 8.63 22.62
N VAL A 108 -18.22 9.78 22.85
CA VAL A 108 -19.03 10.48 21.84
C VAL A 108 -18.18 10.94 20.66
N ARG A 109 -16.99 11.49 20.92
CA ARG A 109 -16.07 11.92 19.87
C ARG A 109 -15.61 10.73 19.05
N ASP A 110 -15.14 9.68 19.71
CA ASP A 110 -14.67 8.45 19.08
C ASP A 110 -15.78 7.85 18.20
N ARG A 111 -17.04 7.89 18.67
CA ARG A 111 -18.20 7.42 17.89
C ARG A 111 -18.52 8.30 16.68
N LEU A 112 -18.52 9.62 16.83
CA LEU A 112 -18.73 10.56 15.73
C LEU A 112 -17.61 10.47 14.69
N GLU A 113 -16.37 10.22 15.12
CA GLU A 113 -15.23 9.97 14.23
C GLU A 113 -15.41 8.65 13.47
N ASN A 114 -15.79 7.58 14.15
CA ASN A 114 -16.11 6.29 13.52
C ASN A 114 -17.26 6.39 12.52
N GLU A 115 -18.33 7.13 12.84
CA GLU A 115 -19.46 7.36 11.93
C GLU A 115 -19.01 8.11 10.67
N LYS A 116 -18.19 9.18 10.80
CA LYS A 116 -17.61 9.89 9.65
C LYS A 116 -16.75 8.99 8.77
N ILE A 117 -15.96 8.11 9.37
CA ILE A 117 -15.10 7.16 8.64
C ILE A 117 -15.97 6.14 7.88
N LEU A 118 -17.02 5.63 8.52
CA LEU A 118 -17.99 4.73 7.87
C LEU A 118 -18.71 5.43 6.72
N GLU A 119 -19.17 6.65 6.91
CA GLU A 119 -19.77 7.48 5.85
C GLU A 119 -18.82 7.68 4.67
N ALA A 120 -17.55 8.00 4.94
CA ALA A 120 -16.55 8.18 3.91
C ALA A 120 -16.30 6.88 3.11
N ARG A 121 -16.20 5.73 3.79
CA ARG A 121 -16.09 4.41 3.14
C ARG A 121 -17.33 4.06 2.32
N MET A 122 -18.52 4.29 2.86
CA MET A 122 -19.79 4.09 2.15
C MET A 122 -19.86 4.98 0.91
N GLY A 123 -19.43 6.23 1.00
CA GLY A 123 -19.36 7.15 -0.14
C GLY A 123 -18.45 6.65 -1.26
N ILE A 124 -17.29 6.05 -0.93
CA ILE A 124 -16.42 5.42 -1.93
C ILE A 124 -17.09 4.21 -2.56
N MET A 125 -17.73 3.35 -1.76
CA MET A 125 -18.42 2.15 -2.27
C MET A 125 -19.62 2.49 -3.15
N GLN A 126 -20.40 3.51 -2.79
CA GLN A 126 -21.50 4.03 -3.61
C GLN A 126 -20.97 4.61 -4.93
N ARG A 127 -19.86 5.36 -4.88
CA ARG A 127 -19.20 5.86 -6.10
C ARG A 127 -18.74 4.71 -6.99
N LEU A 128 -18.11 3.68 -6.42
CA LEU A 128 -17.69 2.50 -7.17
C LEU A 128 -18.89 1.76 -7.77
N ALA A 129 -19.99 1.58 -7.03
CA ALA A 129 -21.20 0.94 -7.55
C ALA A 129 -21.76 1.69 -8.76
N LYS A 130 -21.91 3.02 -8.64
CA LYS A 130 -22.31 3.88 -9.77
C LYS A 130 -21.34 3.78 -10.95
N ARG A 131 -20.04 3.72 -10.71
CA ARG A 131 -19.03 3.51 -11.78
C ARG A 131 -19.21 2.18 -12.49
N LEU A 132 -19.52 1.12 -11.76
CA LEU A 132 -19.78 -0.19 -12.35
C LEU A 132 -21.04 -0.18 -13.21
N GLU A 133 -22.10 0.51 -12.76
CA GLU A 133 -23.30 0.76 -13.57
C GLU A 133 -22.99 1.58 -14.83
N ASP A 134 -22.17 2.64 -14.72
CA ASP A 134 -21.72 3.43 -15.86
C ASP A 134 -20.94 2.58 -16.87
N ILE A 135 -20.08 1.67 -16.40
CA ILE A 135 -19.36 0.72 -17.25
C ILE A 135 -20.32 -0.23 -17.98
N ASP A 136 -21.35 -0.70 -17.28
CA ASP A 136 -22.37 -1.58 -17.85
C ASP A 136 -23.23 -0.85 -18.90
N ALA A 137 -23.46 0.45 -18.71
CA ALA A 137 -24.13 1.33 -19.65
C ALA A 137 -23.19 1.96 -20.72
N HIS A 138 -21.91 1.54 -20.76
CA HIS A 138 -20.88 2.09 -21.66
C HIS A 138 -20.72 3.63 -21.58
N ARG A 139 -20.95 4.21 -20.40
CA ARG A 139 -20.75 5.64 -20.13
C ARG A 139 -19.31 5.91 -19.72
N ASP A 140 -18.64 6.81 -20.44
CA ASP A 140 -17.28 7.22 -20.09
C ASP A 140 -17.26 8.08 -18.80
N TYR A 141 -16.06 8.37 -18.28
CA TYR A 141 -15.89 9.25 -17.14
C TYR A 141 -16.42 10.66 -17.44
N PRO A 142 -16.82 11.44 -16.41
CA PRO A 142 -17.01 12.88 -16.54
C PRO A 142 -15.76 13.58 -17.09
N GLU A 143 -15.93 14.66 -17.87
CA GLU A 143 -14.83 15.33 -18.57
C GLU A 143 -13.66 15.76 -17.67
N ASN A 144 -13.96 16.23 -16.46
CA ASN A 144 -12.94 16.64 -15.48
C ASN A 144 -12.03 15.47 -15.08
N GLU A 145 -12.58 14.26 -14.98
CA GLU A 145 -11.81 13.07 -14.65
C GLU A 145 -11.09 12.48 -15.87
N GLN A 146 -11.62 12.67 -17.07
CA GLN A 146 -10.95 12.24 -18.29
C GLN A 146 -9.58 12.92 -18.47
N ARG A 147 -9.47 14.19 -18.04
CA ARG A 147 -8.25 15.01 -18.19
C ARG A 147 -7.07 14.53 -17.34
N VAL A 148 -7.34 13.93 -16.19
CA VAL A 148 -6.30 13.44 -15.26
C VAL A 148 -5.94 11.97 -15.49
N ARG A 149 -6.57 11.31 -16.47
CA ARG A 149 -6.38 9.89 -16.77
C ARG A 149 -5.63 9.70 -18.08
N SER A 150 -4.61 8.86 -18.04
CA SER A 150 -3.92 8.39 -19.24
C SER A 150 -4.86 7.58 -20.13
N THR A 151 -4.93 7.94 -21.41
CA THR A 151 -5.78 7.24 -22.37
C THR A 151 -5.07 6.00 -22.90
N VAL A 152 -5.74 4.85 -22.81
CA VAL A 152 -5.26 3.56 -23.32
C VAL A 152 -5.87 3.33 -24.70
N PHE A 153 -5.01 3.16 -25.69
CA PHE A 153 -5.36 2.88 -27.07
C PHE A 153 -5.14 1.40 -27.38
N CYS A 154 -5.78 0.90 -28.44
CA CYS A 154 -5.58 -0.45 -28.96
C CYS A 154 -5.14 -0.34 -30.41
N ASP A 155 -4.06 -1.03 -30.76
CA ASP A 155 -3.60 -1.12 -32.14
C ASP A 155 -4.55 -2.01 -32.95
N PRO A 156 -5.19 -1.51 -34.02
CA PRO A 156 -6.13 -2.29 -34.81
C PRO A 156 -5.50 -3.53 -35.46
N GLN A 157 -4.20 -3.53 -35.73
CA GLN A 157 -3.52 -4.62 -36.44
C GLN A 157 -3.01 -5.69 -35.47
N SER A 158 -2.34 -5.29 -34.39
CA SER A 158 -1.74 -6.23 -33.44
C SER A 158 -2.65 -6.58 -32.26
N GLY A 159 -3.69 -5.78 -32.01
CA GLY A 159 -4.52 -5.87 -30.81
C GLY A 159 -3.79 -5.45 -29.52
N GLU A 160 -2.56 -4.96 -29.63
CA GLU A 160 -1.75 -4.56 -28.48
C GLU A 160 -2.25 -3.23 -27.89
N LEU A 161 -2.32 -3.18 -26.56
CA LEU A 161 -2.70 -1.97 -25.84
C LEU A 161 -1.48 -1.08 -25.63
N TYR A 162 -1.67 0.23 -25.72
CA TYR A 162 -0.61 1.21 -25.50
C TYR A 162 -1.14 2.51 -24.91
N VAL A 163 -0.23 3.32 -24.37
CA VAL A 163 -0.49 4.68 -23.91
C VAL A 163 0.48 5.61 -24.62
N MET A 164 0.04 6.83 -24.95
CA MET A 164 0.90 7.87 -25.48
C MET A 164 1.25 8.87 -24.38
N ASN A 165 2.49 9.35 -24.35
CA ASN A 165 2.86 10.49 -23.51
C ASN A 165 2.56 11.82 -24.24
N ASP A 166 2.83 12.94 -23.57
CA ASP A 166 2.60 14.28 -24.11
C ASP A 166 3.49 14.60 -25.32
N LYS A 167 4.58 13.85 -25.51
CA LYS A 167 5.49 13.94 -26.68
C LYS A 167 5.01 13.10 -27.87
N GLY A 168 3.90 12.36 -27.73
CA GLY A 168 3.38 11.45 -28.74
C GLY A 168 4.10 10.10 -28.82
N GLU A 169 4.98 9.79 -27.86
CA GLU A 169 5.70 8.51 -27.83
C GLU A 169 4.79 7.39 -27.32
N ARG A 170 4.82 6.25 -28.02
CA ARG A 170 4.00 5.07 -27.71
C ARG A 170 4.69 4.15 -26.71
N PHE A 171 4.00 3.83 -25.62
CA PHE A 171 4.46 2.87 -24.61
C PHE A 171 3.49 1.68 -24.48
N PRO A 172 4.01 0.44 -24.42
CA PRO A 172 3.17 -0.73 -24.26
C PRO A 172 2.44 -0.71 -22.91
N PHE A 173 1.17 -1.10 -22.91
CA PHE A 173 0.33 -1.16 -21.73
C PHE A 173 -0.19 -2.56 -21.51
N LYS A 174 -0.16 -3.04 -20.26
CA LYS A 174 -0.72 -4.33 -19.87
C LYS A 174 -1.75 -4.14 -18.78
N LEU A 175 -2.77 -5.00 -18.77
CA LEU A 175 -3.84 -4.93 -17.76
C LEU A 175 -3.37 -5.10 -16.31
N HIS A 176 -2.15 -5.62 -16.09
CA HIS A 176 -1.53 -5.73 -14.76
C HIS A 176 -0.76 -4.48 -14.34
N ASP A 177 -0.62 -3.47 -15.20
CA ASP A 177 0.00 -2.19 -14.85
C ASP A 177 -0.96 -1.29 -14.07
N ILE A 178 -2.27 -1.45 -14.24
CA ILE A 178 -3.31 -0.59 -13.64
C ILE A 178 -3.17 -0.46 -12.12
N LEU A 179 -3.03 -1.59 -11.41
CA LEU A 179 -3.02 -1.57 -9.94
C LEU A 179 -1.71 -0.96 -9.40
N PRO A 180 -0.51 -1.40 -9.82
CA PRO A 180 0.74 -0.83 -9.30
C PRO A 180 0.95 0.63 -9.72
N ASP A 181 0.46 1.04 -10.89
CA ASP A 181 0.60 2.43 -11.35
C ASP A 181 -0.28 3.40 -10.58
N ALA A 182 -1.39 2.92 -9.98
CA ALA A 182 -2.21 3.74 -9.07
C ALA A 182 -1.42 4.19 -7.82
N ASP A 183 -0.47 3.38 -7.34
CA ASP A 183 0.44 3.78 -6.25
C ASP A 183 1.38 4.91 -6.65
N TRP A 184 1.60 5.11 -7.95
CA TRP A 184 2.35 6.23 -8.52
C TRP A 184 1.45 7.40 -8.92
N GLY A 185 0.17 7.39 -8.54
CA GLY A 185 -0.80 8.43 -8.91
C GLY A 185 -1.19 8.41 -10.40
N ARG A 186 -0.95 7.31 -11.12
CA ARG A 186 -1.28 7.20 -12.54
C ARG A 186 -2.55 6.37 -12.74
N TYR A 187 -3.56 7.03 -13.30
CA TYR A 187 -4.87 6.43 -13.56
C TYR A 187 -5.13 6.29 -15.06
N TYR A 188 -5.94 5.30 -15.43
CA TYR A 188 -6.16 4.92 -16.82
C TYR A 188 -7.63 5.02 -17.21
N ARG A 189 -7.86 5.35 -18.48
CA ARG A 189 -9.15 5.18 -19.16
C ARG A 189 -8.93 4.60 -20.55
N PRO A 190 -9.73 3.64 -21.02
CA PRO A 190 -9.67 3.18 -22.40
C PRO A 190 -10.25 4.23 -23.36
N ASN A 191 -9.65 4.34 -24.55
CA ASN A 191 -10.21 5.06 -25.68
C ASN A 191 -11.49 4.35 -26.18
N THR A 192 -12.38 5.08 -26.86
CA THR A 192 -13.60 4.56 -27.50
C THR A 192 -13.32 3.46 -28.52
N ASP A 193 -12.15 3.46 -29.13
CA ASP A 193 -11.77 2.50 -30.18
C ASP A 193 -11.25 1.17 -29.60
N VAL A 194 -11.09 1.07 -28.27
CA VAL A 194 -10.70 -0.17 -27.61
C VAL A 194 -11.87 -1.16 -27.66
N PRO A 195 -11.65 -2.43 -28.06
CA PRO A 195 -12.71 -3.43 -28.09
C PRO A 195 -13.49 -3.53 -26.78
N GLU A 196 -14.82 -3.61 -26.85
CA GLU A 196 -15.73 -3.48 -25.70
C GLU A 196 -15.35 -4.35 -24.50
N GLN A 197 -14.94 -5.61 -24.76
CA GLN A 197 -14.51 -6.52 -23.70
C GLN A 197 -13.25 -6.04 -22.97
N LEU A 198 -12.29 -5.46 -23.71
CA LEU A 198 -11.07 -4.88 -23.13
C LEU A 198 -11.38 -3.54 -22.46
N TRP A 199 -12.21 -2.70 -23.08
CA TRP A 199 -12.70 -1.44 -22.52
C TRP A 199 -13.28 -1.66 -21.11
N ARG A 200 -14.23 -2.60 -21.01
CA ARG A 200 -14.87 -2.99 -19.74
C ARG A 200 -13.87 -3.50 -18.72
N LYS A 201 -12.90 -4.33 -19.14
CA LYS A 201 -11.86 -4.89 -18.25
C LYS A 201 -10.93 -3.80 -17.70
N ILE A 202 -10.50 -2.85 -18.54
CA ILE A 202 -9.63 -1.74 -18.14
C ILE A 202 -10.37 -0.87 -17.13
N ARG A 203 -11.58 -0.41 -17.47
CA ARG A 203 -12.42 0.43 -16.60
C ARG A 203 -12.66 -0.21 -15.24
N LYS A 204 -13.15 -1.46 -15.19
CA LYS A 204 -13.41 -2.15 -13.93
C LYS A 204 -12.17 -2.25 -13.05
N ARG A 205 -11.00 -2.56 -13.65
CA ARG A 205 -9.75 -2.65 -12.88
C ARG A 205 -9.28 -1.29 -12.37
N ALA A 206 -9.40 -0.23 -13.16
CA ALA A 206 -9.02 1.12 -12.76
C ALA A 206 -9.90 1.61 -11.59
N ASP A 207 -11.22 1.54 -11.74
CA ASP A 207 -12.16 1.98 -10.72
C ASP A 207 -12.02 1.18 -9.41
N ILE A 208 -11.78 -0.15 -9.50
CA ILE A 208 -11.52 -0.98 -8.31
C ILE A 208 -10.18 -0.62 -7.65
N ALA A 209 -9.12 -0.35 -8.43
CA ALA A 209 -7.82 0.03 -7.88
C ALA A 209 -7.91 1.36 -7.13
N GLU A 210 -8.59 2.36 -7.70
CA GLU A 210 -8.82 3.66 -7.08
C GLU A 210 -9.66 3.57 -5.81
N ALA A 211 -10.77 2.83 -5.85
CA ALA A 211 -11.61 2.65 -4.67
C ALA A 211 -10.84 1.96 -3.53
N ARG A 212 -10.00 0.96 -3.86
CA ARG A 212 -9.14 0.29 -2.87
C ARG A 212 -8.11 1.25 -2.27
N ALA A 213 -7.40 2.01 -3.10
CA ALA A 213 -6.42 2.98 -2.61
C ALA A 213 -7.07 4.05 -1.72
N ALA A 214 -8.26 4.55 -2.09
CA ALA A 214 -8.99 5.53 -1.30
C ALA A 214 -9.46 4.96 0.06
N ILE A 215 -9.97 3.71 0.09
CA ILE A 215 -10.36 3.04 1.34
C ILE A 215 -9.14 2.78 2.22
N GLU A 216 -8.02 2.37 1.62
CA GLU A 216 -6.77 2.13 2.34
C GLU A 216 -6.22 3.42 2.95
N LYS A 217 -6.30 4.53 2.23
CA LYS A 217 -5.96 5.86 2.77
C LYS A 217 -6.81 6.21 3.99
N ILE A 218 -8.14 6.06 3.92
CA ILE A 218 -9.02 6.31 5.08
C ILE A 218 -8.66 5.42 6.26
N TYR A 219 -8.39 4.14 6.01
CA TYR A 219 -8.00 3.20 7.06
C TYR A 219 -6.66 3.57 7.71
N ASN A 220 -5.68 4.01 6.92
CA ASN A 220 -4.40 4.49 7.44
C ASN A 220 -4.57 5.80 8.22
N ASP A 221 -5.38 6.75 7.73
CA ASP A 221 -5.66 8.00 8.43
C ASP A 221 -6.35 7.72 9.79
N GLU A 222 -7.32 6.80 9.83
CA GLU A 222 -7.98 6.34 11.08
C GLU A 222 -6.98 5.70 12.05
N LEU A 223 -6.15 4.76 11.58
CA LEU A 223 -5.15 4.11 12.43
C LEU A 223 -4.12 5.12 12.95
N ALA A 224 -3.73 6.11 12.13
CA ALA A 224 -2.79 7.15 12.53
C ALA A 224 -3.35 7.96 13.71
N ASP A 225 -4.63 8.33 13.64
CA ASP A 225 -5.30 9.11 14.68
C ASP A 225 -5.50 8.29 15.96
N LEU A 226 -5.95 7.03 15.85
CA LEU A 226 -6.21 6.13 16.98
C LEU A 226 -4.92 5.81 17.76
N GLU A 227 -3.87 5.41 17.04
CA GLU A 227 -2.59 4.99 17.64
C GLU A 227 -1.61 6.16 17.82
N LYS A 228 -2.01 7.38 17.44
CA LYS A 228 -1.19 8.60 17.50
C LYS A 228 0.15 8.45 16.77
N ILE A 229 0.09 7.79 15.62
CA ILE A 229 1.25 7.54 14.77
C ILE A 229 1.44 8.73 13.84
N ASN A 230 2.63 9.33 13.85
CA ASN A 230 2.97 10.33 12.85
C ASN A 230 2.97 9.70 11.46
N GLN A 231 2.46 10.42 10.44
CA GLN A 231 2.40 9.93 9.06
C GLN A 231 3.75 9.35 8.62
N THR A 232 3.75 8.06 8.30
CA THR A 232 4.94 7.31 7.87
C THR A 232 5.07 7.28 6.34
N THR A 233 6.15 6.67 5.85
CA THR A 233 6.49 6.59 4.44
C THR A 233 5.46 5.85 3.59
N THR A 234 4.74 4.89 4.18
CA THR A 234 3.63 4.17 3.51
C THR A 234 2.42 5.06 3.20
N ALA A 235 2.27 6.21 3.87
CA ALA A 235 1.14 7.13 3.67
C ALA A 235 1.35 8.15 2.52
N PHE A 236 2.56 8.27 1.97
CA PHE A 236 2.87 9.24 0.93
C PHE A 236 2.28 8.81 -0.43
N ASP A 237 1.35 9.57 -0.99
CA ASP A 237 0.83 9.30 -2.33
C ASP A 237 1.87 9.62 -3.43
N GLY A 238 1.58 9.19 -4.67
CA GLY A 238 2.49 9.40 -5.80
C GLY A 238 2.70 10.89 -6.12
N GLU A 239 1.66 11.72 -5.95
CA GLU A 239 1.72 13.15 -6.20
C GLU A 239 2.66 13.86 -5.21
N TRP A 240 2.60 13.49 -3.93
CA TRP A 240 3.51 13.98 -2.90
C TRP A 240 4.96 13.59 -3.19
N ILE A 241 5.21 12.33 -3.58
CA ILE A 241 6.58 11.86 -3.92
C ILE A 241 7.13 12.66 -5.10
N GLU A 242 6.33 12.86 -6.15
CA GLU A 242 6.71 13.66 -7.30
C GLU A 242 7.02 15.12 -6.91
N HIS A 243 6.13 15.76 -6.16
CA HIS A 243 6.31 17.13 -5.72
C HIS A 243 7.58 17.32 -4.87
N GLU A 244 7.85 16.41 -3.93
CA GLU A 244 9.08 16.48 -3.12
C GLU A 244 10.34 16.13 -3.92
N TYR A 245 10.24 15.24 -4.90
CA TYR A 245 11.35 14.89 -5.80
C TYR A 245 11.73 16.09 -6.69
N VAL A 246 10.74 16.76 -7.29
CA VAL A 246 10.96 17.97 -8.11
C VAL A 246 11.56 19.12 -7.30
N LYS A 247 11.26 19.20 -5.99
CA LYS A 247 11.90 20.16 -5.07
C LYS A 247 13.36 19.83 -4.72
N GLY A 248 13.88 18.68 -5.16
CA GLY A 248 15.27 18.26 -4.93
C GLY A 248 15.52 17.65 -3.54
N ARG A 249 14.49 17.26 -2.78
CA ARG A 249 14.63 16.63 -1.45
C ARG A 249 14.91 15.13 -1.54
N ASN A 250 16.04 14.77 -2.16
CA ASN A 250 16.28 13.41 -2.66
C ASN A 250 16.75 12.37 -1.62
N MET A 251 17.32 12.79 -0.47
CA MET A 251 17.99 11.85 0.45
C MET A 251 17.02 10.91 1.19
N GLY A 252 15.80 11.36 1.52
CA GLY A 252 14.77 10.52 2.17
C GLY A 252 13.89 9.76 1.18
N LEU A 253 13.66 10.32 -0.01
CA LEU A 253 12.77 9.75 -1.02
C LEU A 253 13.31 8.47 -1.65
N HIS A 254 14.64 8.30 -1.67
CA HIS A 254 15.26 7.09 -2.25
C HIS A 254 14.73 5.80 -1.63
N GLY A 255 14.56 5.76 -0.30
CA GLY A 255 14.01 4.60 0.41
C GLY A 255 12.57 4.30 -0.02
N VAL A 256 11.72 5.33 0.06
CA VAL A 256 10.28 5.26 -0.30
C VAL A 256 10.07 4.82 -1.75
N ILE A 257 10.83 5.40 -2.68
CA ILE A 257 10.75 5.05 -4.11
C ILE A 257 11.25 3.60 -4.30
N SER A 258 12.33 3.19 -3.64
CA SER A 258 12.85 1.82 -3.74
C SER A 258 11.85 0.78 -3.20
N GLU A 259 11.25 1.03 -2.04
CA GLU A 259 10.22 0.19 -1.42
C GLU A 259 9.03 0.01 -2.36
N ARG A 260 8.50 1.12 -2.89
CA ARG A 260 7.36 1.11 -3.83
C ARG A 260 7.72 0.40 -5.13
N MET A 261 8.90 0.65 -5.69
CA MET A 261 9.40 -0.05 -6.88
C MET A 261 9.48 -1.56 -6.67
N ALA A 262 10.04 -2.01 -5.54
CA ALA A 262 10.16 -3.43 -5.21
C ALA A 262 8.78 -4.08 -5.09
N LYS A 263 7.89 -3.45 -4.31
CA LYS A 263 6.50 -3.90 -4.12
C LYS A 263 5.76 -4.00 -5.47
N ASN A 264 5.87 -2.98 -6.30
CA ASN A 264 5.16 -2.90 -7.58
C ASN A 264 5.73 -3.86 -8.63
N ALA A 265 7.05 -4.10 -8.62
CA ALA A 265 7.67 -5.14 -9.42
C ALA A 265 7.13 -6.53 -9.06
N LEU A 266 7.01 -6.83 -7.75
CA LEU A 266 6.46 -8.09 -7.25
C LEU A 266 4.97 -8.23 -7.55
N HIS A 267 4.18 -7.15 -7.40
CA HIS A 267 2.77 -7.16 -7.79
C HIS A 267 2.58 -7.48 -9.28
N ARG A 268 3.39 -6.90 -10.18
CA ARG A 268 3.32 -7.25 -11.61
C ARG A 268 3.74 -8.68 -11.88
N LEU A 269 4.76 -9.19 -11.17
CA LEU A 269 5.13 -10.61 -11.27
C LEU A 269 3.98 -11.51 -10.82
N ALA A 270 3.36 -11.24 -9.67
CA ALA A 270 2.18 -11.96 -9.17
C ALA A 270 1.01 -11.95 -10.16
N ALA A 271 0.72 -10.79 -10.76
CA ALA A 271 -0.40 -10.64 -11.69
C ALA A 271 -0.14 -11.27 -13.06
N SER A 272 1.12 -11.27 -13.53
CA SER A 272 1.52 -11.86 -14.82
C SER A 272 1.77 -13.36 -14.74
N ARG A 273 2.15 -13.89 -13.58
CA ARG A 273 2.48 -15.30 -13.33
C ARG A 273 1.64 -15.85 -12.18
N ARG A 274 0.37 -16.14 -12.46
CA ARG A 274 -0.60 -16.63 -11.46
C ARG A 274 -0.19 -17.99 -10.87
N GLU A 275 0.56 -18.77 -11.62
CA GLU A 275 1.12 -20.07 -11.22
C GLU A 275 2.06 -19.98 -10.03
N LEU A 276 2.64 -18.81 -9.75
CA LEU A 276 3.49 -18.61 -8.57
C LEU A 276 2.69 -18.54 -7.27
N GLY A 277 1.35 -18.40 -7.32
CA GLY A 277 0.50 -18.26 -6.14
C GLY A 277 0.78 -17.00 -5.31
N LEU A 278 1.62 -16.09 -5.80
CA LEU A 278 2.10 -14.94 -5.06
C LEU A 278 0.97 -13.93 -4.85
N LYS A 279 0.75 -13.50 -3.61
CA LYS A 279 -0.07 -12.36 -3.24
C LYS A 279 0.81 -11.35 -2.51
N VAL A 280 0.89 -10.16 -3.07
CA VAL A 280 1.57 -9.00 -2.47
C VAL A 280 0.50 -8.07 -1.91
N GLU A 281 0.77 -7.47 -0.77
CA GLU A 281 -0.16 -6.55 -0.11
C GLU A 281 0.63 -5.45 0.61
N SER A 282 0.21 -4.19 0.49
CA SER A 282 0.80 -3.07 1.25
C SER A 282 0.70 -3.30 2.77
N ALA A 283 1.70 -2.81 3.50
CA ALA A 283 1.57 -2.63 4.94
C ALA A 283 0.66 -1.42 5.23
N ASN A 284 -0.12 -1.49 6.30
CA ASN A 284 -0.83 -0.32 6.83
C ASN A 284 0.13 0.56 7.64
N ILE A 285 -0.35 1.75 8.05
CA ILE A 285 0.50 2.71 8.77
C ILE A 285 1.05 2.16 10.10
N PHE A 286 0.26 1.35 10.82
CA PHE A 286 0.68 0.74 12.09
C PHE A 286 1.75 -0.33 11.87
N GLU A 287 1.56 -1.18 10.85
CA GLU A 287 2.49 -2.22 10.44
C GLU A 287 3.86 -1.62 10.06
N ASP A 288 3.87 -0.52 9.32
CA ASP A 288 5.08 0.23 8.96
C ASP A 288 5.72 0.92 10.19
N ALA A 289 4.93 1.62 11.00
CA ALA A 289 5.40 2.39 12.14
C ALA A 289 5.92 1.51 13.30
N GLU A 290 5.17 0.48 13.70
CA GLU A 290 5.45 -0.31 14.90
C GLU A 290 6.08 -1.66 14.56
N LEU A 291 5.61 -2.33 13.50
CA LEU A 291 6.11 -3.65 13.11
C LEU A 291 7.24 -3.59 12.06
N LYS A 292 7.57 -2.40 11.54
CA LYS A 292 8.74 -2.16 10.68
C LYS A 292 8.82 -3.12 9.49
N TYR A 293 7.72 -3.31 8.78
CA TYR A 293 7.71 -3.94 7.47
C TYR A 293 6.90 -3.12 6.46
N ASP A 294 7.37 -3.03 5.23
CA ASP A 294 6.80 -2.13 4.19
C ASP A 294 5.65 -2.77 3.42
N PHE A 295 5.72 -4.09 3.21
CA PHE A 295 4.67 -4.85 2.54
C PHE A 295 4.69 -6.33 2.95
N LYS A 296 3.63 -7.05 2.62
CA LYS A 296 3.42 -8.45 2.96
C LYS A 296 3.41 -9.29 1.69
N ILE A 297 3.99 -10.48 1.80
CA ILE A 297 3.98 -11.48 0.74
C ILE A 297 3.46 -12.80 1.30
N SER A 298 2.44 -13.34 0.65
CA SER A 298 1.96 -14.70 0.90
C SER A 298 2.02 -15.50 -0.38
N VAL A 299 2.32 -16.79 -0.27
CA VAL A 299 2.17 -17.73 -1.39
C VAL A 299 0.95 -18.55 -1.09
N ASN A 300 -0.12 -18.28 -1.84
CA ASN A 300 -1.32 -19.08 -1.78
C ASN A 300 -1.16 -20.26 -2.73
N VAL A 301 -0.97 -21.46 -2.18
CA VAL A 301 -1.19 -22.69 -2.94
C VAL A 301 -2.70 -22.83 -3.17
N LEU A 302 -3.21 -22.21 -4.24
CA LEU A 302 -4.60 -22.32 -4.66
C LEU A 302 -4.85 -23.73 -5.21
N ARG A 303 -5.40 -24.63 -4.39
CA ARG A 303 -6.08 -25.84 -4.88
C ARG A 303 -7.59 -25.57 -4.90
N ARG A 304 -8.24 -25.68 -6.07
CA ARG A 304 -9.71 -25.60 -6.17
C ARG A 304 -10.31 -26.77 -5.39
N GLY A 305 -11.21 -26.48 -4.45
CA GLY A 305 -11.91 -27.48 -3.64
C GLY A 305 -12.13 -26.95 -2.22
N VAL A 306 -13.24 -27.37 -1.59
CA VAL A 306 -13.49 -27.13 -0.16
C VAL A 306 -12.28 -27.64 0.63
N ALA A 307 -11.89 -26.92 1.68
CA ALA A 307 -10.72 -27.23 2.52
C ALA A 307 -10.90 -28.58 3.26
N THR A 308 -10.74 -29.68 2.54
CA THR A 308 -10.37 -30.98 3.10
C THR A 308 -8.86 -31.06 3.07
N GLU A 309 -8.27 -31.68 4.10
CA GLU A 309 -6.84 -31.97 4.16
C GLU A 309 -6.40 -32.56 2.80
N PRO A 310 -5.46 -31.92 2.09
CA PRO A 310 -5.04 -32.40 0.78
C PRO A 310 -4.52 -33.83 0.91
N GLU A 311 -5.01 -34.75 0.08
CA GLU A 311 -4.45 -36.10 -0.03
C GLU A 311 -2.93 -36.00 -0.24
N GLY A 312 -2.17 -36.54 0.71
CA GLY A 312 -0.70 -36.59 0.66
C GLY A 312 0.05 -35.42 1.30
N LEU A 313 -0.62 -34.46 1.94
CA LEU A 313 0.03 -33.39 2.73
C LEU A 313 -0.61 -33.35 4.12
N SER A 314 0.20 -33.55 5.15
CA SER A 314 -0.28 -33.38 6.53
C SER A 314 -0.74 -31.95 6.75
N ARG A 315 -1.69 -31.75 7.68
CA ARG A 315 -2.14 -30.40 8.09
C ARG A 315 -0.98 -29.48 8.48
N ALA A 316 0.07 -30.04 9.08
CA ALA A 316 1.28 -29.30 9.44
C ALA A 316 2.02 -28.79 8.19
N GLU A 317 2.23 -29.62 7.18
CA GLU A 317 2.87 -29.22 5.93
C GLU A 317 2.02 -28.21 5.16
N TYR A 318 0.70 -28.39 5.11
CA TYR A 318 -0.23 -27.45 4.47
C TYR A 318 -0.21 -26.05 5.12
N VAL A 319 -0.15 -25.98 6.46
CA VAL A 319 0.00 -24.72 7.19
C VAL A 319 1.38 -24.11 6.92
N THR A 320 2.42 -24.93 6.77
CA THR A 320 3.77 -24.46 6.46
C THR A 320 3.86 -23.86 5.04
N GLU A 321 3.07 -24.36 4.10
CA GLU A 321 2.98 -23.83 2.72
C GLU A 321 2.21 -22.50 2.63
N LYS A 322 1.37 -22.16 3.60
CA LYS A 322 0.53 -20.94 3.61
C LYS A 322 1.13 -19.74 4.35
N LYS A 323 2.44 -19.73 4.54
CA LYS A 323 3.09 -18.67 5.31
C LYS A 323 2.96 -17.30 4.63
N ALA A 324 2.64 -16.29 5.44
CA ALA A 324 2.66 -14.89 5.07
C ALA A 324 3.86 -14.21 5.74
N MET A 325 4.66 -13.51 4.95
CA MET A 325 5.90 -12.86 5.39
C MET A 325 5.74 -11.35 5.29
N GLY A 326 6.08 -10.63 6.36
CA GLY A 326 6.34 -9.20 6.30
C GLY A 326 7.71 -8.95 5.70
N ILE A 327 7.82 -8.02 4.75
CA ILE A 327 9.07 -7.67 4.09
C ILE A 327 9.46 -6.27 4.52
N GLN A 328 10.59 -6.16 5.22
CA GLN A 328 11.26 -4.88 5.45
C GLN A 328 12.35 -4.69 4.41
N PHE A 329 12.22 -3.66 3.60
CA PHE A 329 13.16 -3.31 2.56
C PHE A 329 14.25 -2.39 3.09
N ALA A 330 15.44 -2.53 2.53
CA ALA A 330 16.55 -1.65 2.84
C ALA A 330 17.39 -1.38 1.59
N ALA A 331 17.33 -0.12 1.13
CA ALA A 331 18.32 0.42 0.22
C ALA A 331 19.64 0.67 1.01
N GLY A 332 20.68 -0.11 0.73
CA GLY A 332 22.05 0.13 1.24
C GLY A 332 22.47 -0.58 2.54
N LYS A 333 23.61 -0.14 3.10
CA LYS A 333 24.31 -0.75 4.25
C LYS A 333 23.79 -0.25 5.62
N GLY A 334 22.46 -0.20 5.81
CA GLY A 334 21.89 0.26 7.09
C GLY A 334 22.29 -0.65 8.26
N ALA A 335 23.12 -0.14 9.18
CA ALA A 335 23.35 -0.75 10.49
C ALA A 335 22.14 -0.48 11.41
N GLY A 336 21.70 -1.47 12.19
CA GLY A 336 20.60 -1.33 13.17
C GLY A 336 19.20 -1.80 12.74
N LYS A 337 18.94 -1.97 11.43
CA LYS A 337 17.63 -2.49 10.95
C LYS A 337 17.33 -3.91 11.43
N SER A 338 18.35 -4.76 11.63
CA SER A 338 18.16 -6.13 12.14
C SER A 338 17.61 -6.15 13.57
N THR A 339 18.08 -5.24 14.45
CA THR A 339 17.60 -5.14 15.82
C THR A 339 16.15 -4.68 15.87
N GLN A 340 15.76 -3.73 15.00
CA GLN A 340 14.38 -3.27 14.88
C GLN A 340 13.46 -4.41 14.44
N VAL A 341 13.84 -5.15 13.39
CA VAL A 341 13.08 -6.33 12.92
C VAL A 341 12.95 -7.38 14.02
N ASN A 342 14.03 -7.68 14.75
CA ASN A 342 13.97 -8.67 15.84
C ASN A 342 13.06 -8.25 17.00
N ASN A 343 12.96 -6.95 17.28
CA ASN A 343 12.02 -6.44 18.27
C ASN A 343 10.58 -6.50 17.75
N ALA A 344 10.35 -6.15 16.48
CA ALA A 344 9.04 -6.26 15.84
C ALA A 344 8.53 -7.71 15.79
N LYS A 345 9.40 -8.68 15.51
CA LYS A 345 9.07 -10.12 15.55
C LYS A 345 8.48 -10.56 16.89
N LYS A 346 8.95 -9.99 18.01
CA LYS A 346 8.42 -10.31 19.36
C LYS A 346 7.00 -9.79 19.60
N LEU A 347 6.57 -8.81 18.80
CA LEU A 347 5.22 -8.23 18.89
C LEU A 347 4.21 -8.99 18.02
N LEU A 348 4.68 -9.78 17.05
CA LEU A 348 3.82 -10.61 16.20
C LEU A 348 3.00 -11.60 17.06
N GLY A 349 1.71 -11.73 16.73
CA GLY A 349 0.79 -12.65 17.41
C GLY A 349 0.23 -12.15 18.75
N THR A 350 0.75 -11.06 19.31
CA THR A 350 0.21 -10.48 20.56
C THR A 350 -1.21 -9.94 20.39
N ASP A 351 -2.02 -9.98 21.46
CA ASP A 351 -3.42 -9.51 21.42
C ASP A 351 -3.53 -8.01 21.10
N ARG A 352 -2.53 -7.22 21.54
CA ARG A 352 -2.41 -5.80 21.21
C ARG A 352 -2.34 -5.57 19.69
N VAL A 353 -1.57 -6.39 18.98
CA VAL A 353 -1.27 -6.18 17.55
C VAL A 353 -2.35 -6.78 16.65
N ARG A 354 -3.07 -7.82 17.13
CA ARG A 354 -3.99 -8.62 16.31
C ARG A 354 -5.10 -7.82 15.63
N HIS A 355 -5.60 -6.74 16.26
CA HIS A 355 -6.70 -5.93 15.74
C HIS A 355 -6.23 -4.72 14.91
N LEU A 356 -4.94 -4.40 14.94
CA LEU A 356 -4.34 -3.26 14.22
C LEU A 356 -3.69 -3.69 12.90
N VAL A 357 -3.39 -4.99 12.77
CA VAL A 357 -2.79 -5.61 11.58
C VAL A 357 -3.88 -6.12 10.65
N LYS A 358 -3.79 -5.78 9.37
CA LYS A 358 -4.82 -6.12 8.36
C LYS A 358 -4.86 -7.62 8.07
N HIS A 359 -3.69 -8.24 7.95
CA HIS A 359 -3.50 -9.67 7.81
C HIS A 359 -2.22 -10.06 8.54
N GLN A 360 -2.30 -11.03 9.44
CA GLN A 360 -1.14 -11.45 10.22
C GLN A 360 -0.05 -12.05 9.33
N VAL A 361 1.20 -11.81 9.73
CA VAL A 361 2.39 -12.41 9.15
C VAL A 361 3.01 -13.35 10.17
N ASP A 362 3.57 -14.46 9.68
CA ASP A 362 4.24 -15.47 10.49
C ASP A 362 5.65 -15.03 10.86
N ASP A 363 6.30 -14.25 10.00
CA ASP A 363 7.64 -13.72 10.24
C ASP A 363 7.90 -12.44 9.43
N ILE A 364 8.97 -11.71 9.80
CA ILE A 364 9.45 -10.52 9.10
C ILE A 364 10.85 -10.78 8.53
N VAL A 365 11.05 -10.46 7.26
CA VAL A 365 12.31 -10.65 6.54
C VAL A 365 12.87 -9.30 6.13
N LEU A 366 14.17 -9.10 6.38
CA LEU A 366 14.91 -7.94 5.90
C LEU A 366 15.49 -8.23 4.52
N VAL A 367 15.01 -7.54 3.49
CA VAL A 367 15.50 -7.61 2.12
C VAL A 367 16.39 -6.40 1.83
N LYS A 368 17.68 -6.66 1.60
CA LYS A 368 18.64 -5.65 1.16
C LYS A 368 18.78 -5.74 -0.35
N PHE A 369 18.32 -4.73 -1.07
CA PHE A 369 18.43 -4.70 -2.53
C PHE A 369 18.57 -3.26 -3.01
N ASP A 370 19.65 -2.99 -3.74
CA ASP A 370 19.88 -1.67 -4.32
C ASP A 370 19.20 -1.56 -5.69
N LEU A 371 18.27 -0.62 -5.78
CA LEU A 371 17.44 -0.39 -6.95
C LEU A 371 17.80 0.87 -7.72
N ASP A 372 18.79 1.65 -7.28
CA ASP A 372 19.13 2.93 -7.91
C ASP A 372 17.85 3.75 -8.24
N ALA A 373 16.97 3.82 -7.23
CA ALA A 373 15.59 4.21 -7.41
C ALA A 373 15.43 5.66 -7.88
N ASN A 374 16.29 6.56 -7.39
CA ASN A 374 16.24 7.98 -7.77
C ASN A 374 16.51 8.19 -9.25
N ARG A 375 17.50 7.49 -9.83
CA ARG A 375 17.80 7.60 -11.27
C ARG A 375 16.63 7.10 -12.11
N ARG A 376 16.07 5.95 -11.75
CA ARG A 376 14.94 5.33 -12.46
C ARG A 376 13.66 6.14 -12.36
N TYR A 377 13.42 6.76 -11.21
CA TYR A 377 12.31 7.66 -11.01
C TYR A 377 12.46 8.94 -11.84
N GLY A 378 13.65 9.55 -11.85
CA GLY A 378 13.95 10.69 -12.72
C GLY A 378 13.69 10.36 -14.19
N GLN A 379 14.24 9.24 -14.68
CA GLN A 379 14.00 8.76 -16.03
C GLN A 379 12.50 8.56 -16.32
N TRP A 380 11.75 7.98 -15.37
CA TRP A 380 10.31 7.79 -15.50
C TRP A 380 9.55 9.11 -15.67
N LEU A 381 9.89 10.13 -14.88
CA LEU A 381 9.29 11.46 -14.99
C LEU A 381 9.63 12.12 -16.33
N GLU A 382 10.89 12.05 -16.77
CA GLU A 382 11.38 12.63 -18.03
C GLU A 382 10.69 12.04 -19.28
N GLU A 383 10.34 10.75 -19.23
CA GLU A 383 9.60 10.03 -20.29
C GLU A 383 8.08 10.27 -20.24
N GLY A 384 7.56 11.10 -19.33
CA GLY A 384 6.12 11.37 -19.21
C GLY A 384 5.35 10.29 -18.46
N LYS A 385 6.01 9.68 -17.46
CA LYS A 385 5.45 8.68 -16.52
C LYS A 385 4.92 7.41 -17.20
N PRO A 386 5.57 6.82 -18.21
CA PRO A 386 5.02 5.70 -18.99
C PRO A 386 4.53 4.52 -18.12
N PRO A 387 3.59 3.69 -18.62
CA PRO A 387 3.06 2.55 -17.87
C PRO A 387 4.16 1.63 -17.34
N GLY A 388 3.92 1.08 -16.16
CA GLY A 388 4.89 0.18 -15.52
C GLY A 388 5.77 0.82 -14.44
N GLY A 389 5.56 2.10 -14.13
CA GLY A 389 6.31 2.83 -13.09
C GLY A 389 7.83 2.88 -13.34
N PRO A 390 8.61 3.47 -12.42
CA PRO A 390 10.09 3.44 -12.48
C PRO A 390 10.69 2.03 -12.47
N GLU A 391 10.00 1.04 -11.91
CA GLU A 391 10.43 -0.36 -11.90
C GLU A 391 10.40 -1.04 -13.28
N ARG A 392 9.86 -0.38 -14.32
CA ARG A 392 10.03 -0.81 -15.72
C ARG A 392 11.50 -0.82 -16.15
N TYR A 393 12.33 0.05 -15.59
CA TYR A 393 13.77 0.14 -15.87
C TYR A 393 14.62 -0.87 -15.09
N MET A 394 13.98 -1.77 -14.31
CA MET A 394 14.67 -2.92 -13.72
C MET A 394 14.90 -4.00 -14.77
N THR A 395 16.11 -4.53 -14.82
CA THR A 395 16.44 -5.66 -15.71
C THR A 395 15.70 -6.92 -15.27
N LYS A 396 15.53 -7.88 -16.20
CA LYS A 396 14.98 -9.20 -15.88
C LYS A 396 15.77 -9.90 -14.76
N GLY A 397 17.10 -9.76 -14.78
CA GLY A 397 17.98 -10.30 -13.73
C GLY A 397 17.72 -9.68 -12.36
N GLN A 398 17.51 -8.37 -12.28
CA GLN A 398 17.16 -7.68 -11.04
C GLN A 398 15.80 -8.10 -10.48
N LYS A 399 14.78 -8.24 -11.35
CA LYS A 399 13.46 -8.74 -10.94
C LYS A 399 13.54 -10.17 -10.41
N LYS A 400 14.34 -11.03 -11.05
CA LYS A 400 14.60 -12.40 -10.60
C LYS A 400 15.32 -12.42 -9.25
N HIS A 401 16.34 -11.58 -9.08
CA HIS A 401 17.08 -11.50 -7.82
C HIS A 401 16.20 -10.99 -6.67
N LEU A 402 15.37 -9.98 -6.90
CA LEU A 402 14.39 -9.50 -5.90
C LEU A 402 13.44 -10.63 -5.47
N LEU A 403 12.88 -11.38 -6.42
CA LEU A 403 12.01 -12.52 -6.13
C LEU A 403 12.74 -13.59 -5.31
N GLN A 404 13.99 -13.91 -5.67
CA GLN A 404 14.80 -14.87 -4.92
C GLN A 404 15.08 -14.38 -3.49
N LEU A 405 15.43 -13.11 -3.30
CA LEU A 405 15.70 -12.55 -1.95
C LEU A 405 14.48 -12.63 -1.04
N VAL A 406 13.28 -12.47 -1.60
CA VAL A 406 12.01 -12.56 -0.88
C VAL A 406 11.64 -14.01 -0.53
N LEU A 407 11.94 -14.97 -1.42
CA LEU A 407 11.52 -16.37 -1.27
C LEU A 407 12.57 -17.29 -0.63
N ALA A 408 13.87 -16.94 -0.69
CA ALA A 408 14.96 -17.82 -0.24
C ALA A 408 15.28 -17.74 1.26
N GLN A 409 14.49 -17.00 2.04
CA GLN A 409 14.80 -16.73 3.44
C GLN A 409 14.28 -17.85 4.35
N PRO A 410 14.98 -18.22 5.44
CA PRO A 410 14.53 -19.28 6.34
C PRO A 410 13.11 -18.97 6.85
N GLY A 411 12.17 -19.89 6.62
CA GLY A 411 10.76 -19.68 6.98
C GLY A 411 9.88 -19.05 5.88
N SER A 412 10.45 -18.64 4.75
CA SER A 412 9.67 -18.18 3.59
C SER A 412 8.76 -19.30 3.07
N PRO A 413 7.59 -18.97 2.51
CA PRO A 413 6.77 -19.95 1.83
C PRO A 413 7.58 -20.58 0.69
N SER A 414 7.77 -21.90 0.79
CA SER A 414 8.41 -22.71 -0.24
C SER A 414 7.52 -22.68 -1.49
N LEU A 415 8.09 -22.35 -2.65
CA LEU A 415 7.50 -22.74 -3.93
C LEU A 415 7.64 -24.26 -4.06
N SER A 416 6.75 -25.03 -3.44
CA SER A 416 6.64 -26.47 -3.71
C SER A 416 6.23 -26.61 -5.17
N SER A 417 7.23 -26.82 -6.02
CA SER A 417 7.01 -27.05 -7.44
C SER A 417 6.33 -28.42 -7.55
N PRO A 418 5.20 -28.59 -8.28
CA PRO A 418 4.98 -29.87 -8.92
C PRO A 418 6.21 -30.14 -9.78
N LYS A 419 6.79 -31.33 -9.70
CA LYS A 419 7.99 -31.76 -10.44
C LYS A 419 7.82 -31.57 -11.96
N VAL A 420 8.01 -30.36 -12.47
CA VAL A 420 8.21 -30.04 -13.89
C VAL A 420 9.09 -28.78 -13.97
N GLU A 421 10.32 -28.99 -14.41
CA GLU A 421 11.22 -28.05 -15.09
C GLU A 421 11.29 -26.59 -14.59
N GLN A 422 12.22 -26.32 -13.67
CA GLN A 422 12.68 -24.95 -13.40
C GLN A 422 13.71 -24.44 -14.44
N ASP A 423 14.24 -25.29 -15.32
CA ASP A 423 15.29 -24.90 -16.28
C ASP A 423 14.83 -24.76 -17.74
N ALA A 424 13.64 -25.23 -18.12
CA ALA A 424 13.14 -25.11 -19.50
C ALA A 424 12.31 -23.83 -19.76
N ALA A 425 11.75 -23.19 -18.73
CA ALA A 425 10.75 -22.13 -18.89
C ALA A 425 11.32 -20.72 -19.17
N LEU A 426 12.65 -20.56 -19.35
CA LEU A 426 13.27 -19.24 -19.46
C LEU A 426 14.29 -19.06 -20.61
N SER A 427 14.48 -20.06 -21.47
CA SER A 427 15.26 -19.90 -22.71
C SER A 427 14.39 -20.11 -23.94
N ASN A 428 13.67 -19.08 -24.39
CA ASN A 428 13.19 -18.99 -25.77
C ASN A 428 12.75 -17.55 -26.06
N VAL A 429 13.71 -16.70 -26.48
CA VAL A 429 13.64 -15.78 -27.64
C VAL A 429 15.06 -15.21 -27.81
N ALA A 430 15.89 -15.94 -28.55
CA ALA A 430 17.03 -15.46 -29.30
C ALA A 430 17.35 -16.60 -30.28
N SER A 431 16.90 -16.56 -31.53
CA SER A 431 17.78 -16.12 -32.62
C SER A 431 16.96 -15.97 -33.91
N ILE A 432 16.99 -14.79 -34.52
CA ILE A 432 16.71 -14.61 -35.94
C ILE A 432 17.92 -13.87 -36.54
N LYS A 433 18.36 -14.36 -37.71
CA LYS A 433 19.56 -14.04 -38.54
C LYS A 433 20.67 -15.08 -38.32
N LYS A 434 21.12 -15.88 -39.30
CA LYS A 434 21.27 -15.67 -40.75
C LYS A 434 20.92 -16.93 -41.57
N ALA A 435 20.46 -16.69 -42.79
CA ALA A 435 20.31 -17.68 -43.86
C ALA A 435 21.66 -18.20 -44.37
N THR A 436 21.73 -19.46 -44.82
CA THR A 436 22.37 -19.93 -46.08
C THR A 436 22.00 -21.42 -46.35
N VAL A 437 21.27 -21.64 -47.46
CA VAL A 437 21.32 -22.69 -48.51
C VAL A 437 21.92 -24.09 -48.22
N GLY A 438 21.19 -25.17 -48.63
CA GLY A 438 21.83 -26.39 -49.17
C GLY A 438 21.16 -27.76 -48.95
N THR A 439 20.16 -28.10 -49.78
CA THR A 439 19.88 -29.41 -50.44
C THR A 439 20.07 -30.80 -49.79
N ASN A 440 19.05 -31.64 -50.07
CA ASN A 440 19.04 -33.08 -50.40
C ASN A 440 18.77 -34.17 -49.32
N ILE A 441 17.59 -34.78 -49.46
CA ILE A 441 17.12 -36.13 -49.06
C ILE A 441 17.46 -37.07 -50.25
N PRO A 442 17.91 -38.35 -50.10
CA PRO A 442 17.00 -39.45 -49.70
C PRO A 442 17.60 -40.73 -49.06
N ASN A 443 16.80 -41.45 -48.25
CA ASN A 443 16.07 -42.67 -48.63
C ASN A 443 15.73 -43.57 -47.42
N ALA A 444 14.60 -44.26 -47.55
CA ALA A 444 13.93 -45.05 -46.54
C ALA A 444 14.56 -46.43 -46.27
N VAL A 445 14.44 -46.89 -45.02
CA VAL A 445 14.45 -48.31 -44.65
C VAL A 445 13.22 -48.56 -43.78
N VAL A 446 12.35 -49.44 -44.26
CA VAL A 446 11.12 -49.88 -43.58
C VAL A 446 11.49 -51.02 -42.62
N GLN A 447 11.39 -50.77 -41.32
CA GLN A 447 11.33 -51.81 -40.29
C GLN A 447 9.93 -51.85 -39.68
N LYS A 448 9.35 -53.05 -39.63
CA LYS A 448 8.10 -53.35 -38.92
C LYS A 448 8.27 -52.99 -37.44
N VAL A 449 7.45 -52.07 -36.96
CA VAL A 449 7.35 -51.74 -35.53
C VAL A 449 6.01 -52.27 -35.02
N GLU A 450 6.07 -53.15 -34.01
CA GLU A 450 4.93 -53.52 -33.19
C GLU A 450 4.34 -52.26 -32.53
N VAL A 451 3.06 -52.02 -32.78
CA VAL A 451 2.32 -50.91 -32.16
C VAL A 451 1.97 -51.33 -30.74
N LYS A 452 2.80 -50.93 -29.77
CA LYS A 452 2.36 -50.81 -28.38
C LYS A 452 1.45 -49.60 -28.28
N GLU A 453 0.24 -49.80 -27.78
CA GLU A 453 -0.66 -48.70 -27.40
C GLU A 453 0.07 -47.80 -26.39
N LEU A 454 0.32 -46.56 -26.80
CA LEU A 454 0.91 -45.54 -25.95
C LEU A 454 -0.13 -45.12 -24.92
N THR A 455 0.30 -45.06 -23.67
CA THR A 455 -0.54 -44.55 -22.58
C THR A 455 -0.91 -43.08 -22.84
N HIS A 456 -2.05 -42.63 -22.32
CA HIS A 456 -2.53 -41.25 -22.49
C HIS A 456 -1.47 -40.17 -22.16
N GLN A 457 -0.52 -40.48 -21.26
CA GLN A 457 0.62 -39.63 -20.94
C GLN A 457 1.64 -39.52 -22.07
N GLU A 458 1.97 -40.61 -22.74
CA GLU A 458 2.93 -40.62 -23.85
C GLU A 458 2.35 -39.93 -25.09
N GLN A 459 1.04 -40.06 -25.33
CA GLN A 459 0.34 -39.31 -26.38
C GLN A 459 0.37 -37.79 -26.11
N ALA A 460 0.22 -37.37 -24.84
CA ALA A 460 0.29 -35.97 -24.44
C ALA A 460 1.71 -35.39 -24.59
N ILE A 461 2.73 -36.15 -24.19
CA ILE A 461 4.15 -35.77 -24.34
C ILE A 461 4.51 -35.65 -25.83
N ARG A 462 4.03 -36.56 -26.67
CA ARG A 462 4.27 -36.52 -28.12
C ARG A 462 3.61 -35.31 -28.78
N ASN A 463 2.38 -34.97 -28.39
CA ASN A 463 1.68 -33.78 -28.89
C ASN A 463 2.38 -32.48 -28.48
N LEU A 464 2.95 -32.44 -27.28
CA LEU A 464 3.76 -31.32 -26.79
C LEU A 464 5.07 -31.18 -27.57
N ARG A 465 5.80 -32.28 -27.83
CA ARG A 465 7.02 -32.26 -28.65
C ARG A 465 6.75 -31.79 -30.08
N LYS A 466 5.60 -32.15 -30.65
CA LYS A 466 5.16 -31.71 -31.98
C LYS A 466 4.81 -30.22 -32.04
N GLN A 467 4.20 -29.67 -30.98
CA GLN A 467 3.92 -28.23 -30.88
C GLN A 467 5.18 -27.38 -30.66
N LEU A 468 6.23 -27.98 -30.09
CA LEU A 468 7.50 -27.31 -29.81
C LEU A 468 8.55 -27.49 -30.92
N GLY A 469 8.24 -28.23 -32.00
CA GLY A 469 9.17 -28.46 -33.11
C GLY A 469 10.38 -29.33 -32.73
N LEU A 470 10.21 -30.24 -31.77
CA LEU A 470 11.29 -31.04 -31.17
C LEU A 470 11.28 -32.52 -31.61
N GLU A 471 10.48 -32.90 -32.61
CA GLU A 471 10.68 -34.18 -33.32
C GLU A 471 11.35 -33.91 -34.68
N PRO A 472 12.31 -34.76 -35.11
CA PRO A 472 12.90 -34.69 -36.44
C PRO A 472 11.89 -34.94 -37.56
#